data_AF-J8HY83-F1
#
_entry.id   AF-J8HY83-F1
#
_cell.length_a   1.000
_cell.length_b   1.000
_cell.length_c   1.000
_cell.angle_alpha   90.00
_cell.angle_beta   90.00
_cell.angle_gamma   90.00
#
_symmetry.space_group_name_H-M   'P 1'
#
loop_
_entity.id
_entity.type
_entity.pdbx_description
1 polymer ?
#
loop_
_entity_poly.entity_id
_entity_poly.type
_entity_poly.pdbx_seq_one_letter_code
_entity_poly.pdbx_strand_id
1 'polypeptide(L)'
;MEQIPVKKIEEVLVLAGDDKQKQKEFYELLLTTEFYVAGSLEAEDGATEGTLRLRHFQGEGRWIVPFFTQLKFVKDVLPEGTPLITIRGKELLGSIEKDATAVLNVGTDMSKTFIPEEIAEIASGRIFNYYK
;
A
#
# COMPACT_ATOMS: atom_id res chain seq x y z
N MET A 1 0.98 -19.97 -18.47
CA MET A 1 0.97 -19.08 -17.28
C MET A 1 0.07 -17.91 -17.63
N GLU A 2 -0.90 -17.60 -16.79
CA GLU A 2 -1.81 -16.48 -17.03
C GLU A 2 -1.02 -15.18 -16.84
N GLN A 3 -0.92 -14.34 -17.87
CA GLN A 3 -0.24 -13.04 -17.73
C GLN A 3 -1.09 -12.15 -16.83
N ILE A 4 -0.52 -11.66 -15.73
CA ILE A 4 -1.17 -10.67 -14.89
C ILE A 4 -0.98 -9.31 -15.59
N PRO A 5 -2.06 -8.61 -15.97
CA PRO A 5 -1.93 -7.32 -16.63
C PRO A 5 -1.28 -6.31 -15.68
N VAL A 6 -0.27 -5.62 -16.17
CA VAL A 6 0.44 -4.59 -15.39
C VAL A 6 -0.46 -3.37 -15.26
N LYS A 7 -0.61 -2.87 -14.03
CA LYS A 7 -1.36 -1.63 -13.74
C LYS A 7 -0.47 -0.42 -13.92
N LYS A 8 -1.07 0.73 -14.26
CA LYS A 8 -0.35 2.00 -14.45
C LYS A 8 0.58 2.36 -13.29
N ILE A 9 0.14 2.19 -12.04
CA ILE A 9 0.98 2.44 -10.86
C ILE A 9 2.22 1.53 -10.79
N GLU A 10 2.09 0.27 -11.23
CA GLU A 10 3.20 -0.70 -11.28
C GLU A 10 4.19 -0.31 -12.39
N GLU A 11 3.70 0.09 -13.56
CA GLU A 11 4.55 0.63 -14.64
C GLU A 11 5.33 1.86 -14.18
N VAL A 12 4.64 2.81 -13.54
CA VAL A 12 5.26 4.06 -13.07
C VAL A 12 6.27 3.77 -11.96
N LEU A 13 6.00 2.81 -11.07
CA LEU A 13 6.96 2.38 -10.06
C LEU A 13 8.26 1.87 -10.70
N VAL A 14 8.16 1.01 -11.71
CA VAL A 14 9.34 0.47 -12.42
C VAL A 14 10.10 1.57 -13.17
N LEU A 15 9.37 2.52 -13.78
CA LEU A 15 9.96 3.62 -14.53
C LEU A 15 10.50 4.75 -13.64
N ALA A 16 10.12 4.80 -12.36
CA ALA A 16 10.44 5.92 -11.48
C ALA A 16 11.94 6.14 -11.34
N GLY A 17 12.74 5.08 -11.19
CA GLY A 17 14.21 5.14 -11.12
C GLY A 17 14.70 6.38 -10.37
N ASP A 18 15.53 7.20 -11.03
CA ASP A 18 15.95 8.55 -10.59
C ASP A 18 15.15 9.69 -11.25
N ASP A 19 14.10 9.38 -12.01
CA ASP A 19 13.23 10.36 -12.67
C ASP A 19 12.25 10.96 -11.66
N LYS A 20 12.52 12.20 -11.25
CA LYS A 20 11.70 12.94 -10.30
C LYS A 20 10.25 13.13 -10.74
N GLN A 21 9.99 13.26 -12.04
CA GLN A 21 8.62 13.43 -12.54
C GLN A 21 7.85 12.11 -12.42
N LYS A 22 8.51 10.98 -12.70
CA LYS A 22 7.92 9.64 -12.52
C LYS A 22 7.77 9.25 -11.06
N GLN A 23 8.71 9.62 -10.20
CA GLN A 23 8.58 9.48 -8.75
C GLN A 23 7.37 10.27 -8.23
N LYS A 24 7.18 11.51 -8.68
CA LYS A 24 5.98 12.30 -8.34
C LYS A 24 4.69 11.63 -8.81
N GLU A 25 4.65 11.22 -10.08
CA GLU A 25 3.50 10.50 -10.67
C GLU A 25 3.19 9.24 -9.86
N PHE A 26 4.21 8.51 -9.39
CA PHE A 26 4.03 7.35 -8.52
C PHE A 26 3.32 7.71 -7.21
N TYR A 27 3.75 8.73 -6.48
CA TYR A 27 3.10 9.11 -5.21
C TYR A 27 1.69 9.68 -5.42
N GLU A 28 1.42 10.37 -6.54
CA GLU A 28 0.07 10.80 -6.91
C GLU A 28 -0.85 9.61 -7.17
N LEU A 29 -0.38 8.62 -7.93
CA LEU A 29 -1.09 7.36 -8.18
C LEU A 29 -1.26 6.54 -6.90
N LEU A 30 -0.23 6.47 -6.05
CA LEU A 30 -0.27 5.77 -4.77
C LEU A 30 -1.39 6.30 -3.89
N LEU A 31 -1.58 7.62 -3.81
CA LEU A 31 -2.62 8.21 -2.97
C LEU A 31 -4.05 8.05 -3.52
N THR A 32 -4.18 7.91 -4.85
CA THR A 32 -5.49 7.87 -5.54
C THR A 32 -5.95 6.46 -5.92
N THR A 33 -5.04 5.49 -5.94
CA THR A 33 -5.32 4.08 -6.26
C THR A 33 -5.96 3.36 -5.07
N GLU A 34 -6.86 2.43 -5.37
CA GLU A 34 -7.38 1.48 -4.40
C GLU A 34 -6.51 0.22 -4.33
N PHE A 35 -6.26 -0.24 -3.11
CA PHE A 35 -5.43 -1.41 -2.82
C PHE A 35 -6.19 -2.44 -2.01
N TYR A 36 -5.76 -3.69 -2.15
CA TYR A 36 -6.13 -4.78 -1.26
C TYR A 36 -5.17 -4.81 -0.08
N VAL A 37 -5.69 -4.78 1.14
CA VAL A 37 -4.89 -4.90 2.36
C VAL A 37 -5.56 -5.86 3.33
N ALA A 38 -4.74 -6.57 4.10
CA ALA A 38 -5.23 -7.43 5.16
C ALA A 38 -5.75 -6.59 6.33
N GLY A 39 -7.03 -6.73 6.62
CA GLY A 39 -7.68 -5.93 7.64
C GLY A 39 -9.19 -6.14 7.70
N SER A 40 -9.81 -5.40 8.61
CA SER A 40 -11.27 -5.34 8.76
C SER A 40 -11.71 -3.90 9.00
N LEU A 41 -12.94 -3.61 8.59
CA LEU A 41 -13.65 -2.41 8.99
C LEU A 41 -14.73 -2.85 10.00
N GLU A 42 -14.57 -2.43 11.25
CA GLU A 42 -15.53 -2.71 12.32
C GLU A 42 -16.40 -1.48 12.53
N ALA A 43 -17.70 -1.58 12.23
CA ALA A 43 -18.67 -0.53 12.51
C ALA A 43 -19.72 -1.06 13.51
N GLU A 44 -20.13 -0.23 14.47
CA GLU A 44 -21.28 -0.54 15.31
C GLU A 44 -22.58 -0.36 14.49
N ASP A 45 -23.64 -1.09 14.87
CA ASP A 45 -24.93 -1.02 14.18
C ASP A 45 -25.47 0.42 14.20
N GLY A 46 -25.67 1.00 13.01
CA GLY A 46 -26.14 2.37 12.83
C GLY A 46 -25.04 3.44 12.82
N ALA A 47 -23.76 3.06 12.93
CA ALA A 47 -22.65 4.00 12.81
C ALA A 47 -22.40 4.38 11.34
N THR A 48 -22.16 5.66 11.09
CA THR A 48 -21.75 6.19 9.77
C THR A 48 -20.25 6.02 9.50
N GLU A 49 -19.47 5.68 10.53
CA GLU A 49 -18.02 5.50 10.47
C GLU A 49 -17.63 4.18 11.14
N GLY A 50 -16.60 3.51 10.61
CA GLY A 50 -16.06 2.26 11.14
C GLY A 50 -14.60 2.41 11.54
N THR A 51 -14.16 1.60 12.50
CA THR A 51 -12.75 1.50 12.90
C THR A 51 -12.02 0.58 11.94
N LEU A 52 -11.02 1.11 11.25
CA LEU A 52 -10.12 0.35 10.40
C LEU A 52 -9.09 -0.39 11.27
N ARG A 53 -9.02 -1.71 11.14
CA ARG A 53 -7.97 -2.53 11.76
C ARG A 53 -7.12 -3.18 10.68
N LEU A 54 -5.88 -2.71 10.56
CA LEU A 54 -4.88 -3.30 9.67
C LEU A 54 -4.17 -4.47 10.36
N ARG A 55 -3.85 -5.51 9.60
CA ARG A 55 -3.09 -6.66 10.09
C ARG A 55 -1.62 -6.54 9.72
N HIS A 56 -0.76 -6.86 10.67
CA HIS A 56 0.68 -6.95 10.48
C HIS A 56 1.09 -8.40 10.23
N PHE A 57 2.09 -8.59 9.37
CA PHE A 57 2.67 -9.89 9.05
C PHE A 57 4.18 -9.82 9.17
N GLN A 58 4.81 -10.95 9.48
CA GLN A 58 6.26 -11.05 9.43
C GLN A 58 6.70 -11.21 7.98
N GLY A 59 7.42 -10.21 7.45
CA GLY A 59 7.93 -10.18 6.08
C GLY A 59 9.26 -9.43 6.03
N GLU A 60 10.18 -9.86 5.17
CA GLU A 60 11.54 -9.28 5.10
C GLU A 60 12.30 -9.24 6.45
N GLY A 61 12.00 -10.18 7.36
CA GLY A 61 12.60 -10.24 8.70
C GLY A 61 12.07 -9.23 9.72
N ARG A 62 11.01 -8.47 9.39
CA ARG A 62 10.37 -7.46 10.26
C ARG A 62 8.84 -7.57 10.21
N TRP A 63 8.16 -6.84 11.08
CA TRP A 63 6.70 -6.66 11.00
C TRP A 63 6.38 -5.63 9.92
N ILE A 64 5.49 -5.99 9.01
CA ILE A 64 5.06 -5.15 7.90
C ILE A 64 3.53 -5.14 7.76
N VAL A 65 3.01 -4.07 7.17
CA VAL A 65 1.66 -3.99 6.60
C VAL A 65 1.76 -4.25 5.09
N PRO A 66 1.43 -5.47 4.61
CA PRO A 66 1.45 -5.76 3.19
C PRO A 66 0.17 -5.26 2.51
N PHE A 67 0.30 -4.58 1.38
CA PHE A 67 -0.83 -4.15 0.56
C PHE A 67 -0.54 -4.36 -0.92
N PHE A 68 -1.59 -4.54 -1.72
CA PHE A 68 -1.47 -5.08 -3.07
C PHE A 68 -2.32 -4.30 -4.06
N THR A 69 -1.76 -4.08 -5.23
CA THR A 69 -2.51 -3.51 -6.37
C THR A 69 -3.49 -4.51 -6.97
N GLN A 70 -3.25 -5.82 -6.82
CA GLN A 70 -4.05 -6.87 -7.44
C GLN A 70 -4.31 -8.03 -6.47
N LEU A 71 -5.53 -8.53 -6.44
CA LEU A 71 -5.92 -9.68 -5.61
C LEU A 71 -5.09 -10.94 -5.94
N LYS A 72 -4.61 -11.08 -7.17
CA LYS A 72 -3.74 -12.20 -7.56
C LYS A 72 -2.43 -12.24 -6.78
N PHE A 73 -1.85 -11.09 -6.43
CA PHE A 73 -0.61 -11.01 -5.65
C PHE A 73 -0.79 -11.39 -4.17
N VAL A 74 -2.03 -11.37 -3.68
CA VAL A 74 -2.33 -11.73 -2.29
C VAL A 74 -2.13 -13.24 -2.04
N LYS A 75 -2.50 -14.07 -3.02
CA LYS A 75 -2.61 -15.53 -2.85
C LYS A 75 -1.30 -16.21 -2.47
N ASP A 76 -0.18 -15.64 -2.90
CA ASP A 76 1.15 -16.23 -2.69
C ASP A 76 1.85 -15.71 -1.43
N VAL A 77 1.24 -14.73 -0.74
CA VAL A 77 1.86 -14.03 0.40
C VAL A 77 1.06 -14.22 1.68
N LEU A 78 -0.27 -14.03 1.61
CA LEU A 78 -1.12 -14.06 2.79
C LEU A 78 -1.73 -15.44 2.99
N PRO A 79 -1.91 -15.90 4.25
CA PRO A 79 -2.61 -17.14 4.54
C PRO A 79 -3.99 -17.16 3.88
N GLU A 80 -4.40 -18.34 3.40
CA GLU A 80 -5.73 -18.53 2.83
C GLU A 80 -6.83 -18.12 3.85
N GLY A 81 -7.87 -17.44 3.36
CA GLY A 81 -8.95 -16.93 4.20
C GLY A 81 -8.62 -15.66 5.00
N THR A 82 -7.44 -15.05 4.80
CA THR A 82 -7.14 -13.74 5.38
C THR A 82 -8.18 -12.70 4.94
N PRO A 83 -8.88 -12.03 5.87
CA PRO A 83 -9.81 -10.96 5.53
C PRO A 83 -9.08 -9.82 4.81
N LEU A 84 -9.62 -9.43 3.67
CA LEU A 84 -9.13 -8.32 2.87
C LEU A 84 -10.19 -7.25 2.78
N ILE A 85 -9.73 -6.02 2.75
CA ILE A 85 -10.54 -4.85 2.39
C ILE A 85 -9.91 -4.15 1.20
N THR A 86 -10.74 -3.40 0.48
CA THR A 86 -10.29 -2.45 -0.53
C THR A 86 -10.29 -1.06 0.09
N ILE A 87 -9.18 -0.33 -0.03
CA ILE A 87 -9.01 0.99 0.57
C ILE A 87 -8.19 1.90 -0.33
N ARG A 88 -8.49 3.21 -0.34
CA ARG A 88 -7.68 4.19 -1.07
C ARG A 88 -6.32 4.35 -0.41
N GLY A 89 -5.26 4.48 -1.20
CA GLY A 89 -3.90 4.58 -0.65
C GLY A 89 -3.70 5.76 0.30
N LYS A 90 -4.40 6.89 0.09
CA LYS A 90 -4.42 8.00 1.06
C LYS A 90 -4.95 7.60 2.44
N GLU A 91 -6.07 6.87 2.48
CA GLU A 91 -6.70 6.41 3.72
C GLU A 91 -5.86 5.32 4.38
N LEU A 92 -5.32 4.39 3.58
CA LEU A 92 -4.43 3.33 4.03
C LEU A 92 -3.20 3.91 4.72
N LEU A 93 -2.40 4.72 4.01
CA LEU A 93 -1.14 5.25 4.54
C LEU A 93 -1.35 6.20 5.71
N GLY A 94 -2.49 6.91 5.76
CA GLY A 94 -2.87 7.72 6.91
C GLY A 94 -3.28 6.92 8.15
N SER A 95 -3.57 5.63 8.01
CA SER A 95 -4.02 4.74 9.09
C SER A 95 -2.93 3.79 9.59
N ILE A 96 -1.74 3.81 9.00
CA ILE A 96 -0.60 2.97 9.43
C ILE A 96 0.01 3.55 10.71
N GLU A 97 0.36 2.67 11.64
CA GLU A 97 1.01 3.03 12.90
C GLU A 97 2.36 3.73 12.66
N LYS A 98 2.74 4.66 13.55
CA LYS A 98 3.86 5.59 13.32
C LYS A 98 5.23 4.92 13.18
N ASP A 99 5.39 3.70 13.66
CA ASP A 99 6.61 2.90 13.64
C ASP A 99 6.51 1.67 12.71
N ALA A 100 5.36 1.48 12.05
CA ALA A 100 5.14 0.37 11.15
C ALA A 100 5.74 0.62 9.77
N THR A 101 6.27 -0.44 9.17
CA THR A 101 6.70 -0.47 7.76
C THR A 101 5.55 -0.99 6.91
N ALA A 102 5.34 -0.38 5.73
CA ALA A 102 4.38 -0.87 4.75
C ALA A 102 5.11 -1.44 3.54
N VAL A 103 4.59 -2.48 2.91
CA VAL A 103 5.19 -3.06 1.69
C VAL A 103 4.12 -3.25 0.62
N LEU A 104 4.30 -2.53 -0.49
CA LEU A 104 3.50 -2.69 -1.70
C LEU A 104 3.96 -3.94 -2.45
N ASN A 105 3.01 -4.80 -2.85
CA ASN A 105 3.22 -5.96 -3.71
C ASN A 105 4.42 -6.83 -3.27
N VAL A 106 4.54 -7.05 -1.96
CA VAL A 106 5.59 -7.90 -1.38
C VAL A 106 5.62 -9.26 -2.09
N GLY A 107 6.82 -9.81 -2.31
CA GLY A 107 7.01 -11.08 -3.03
C GLY A 107 6.93 -10.97 -4.56
N THR A 108 6.80 -9.76 -5.12
CA THR A 108 6.83 -9.53 -6.58
C THR A 108 8.03 -8.65 -6.99
N ASP A 109 8.36 -8.67 -8.28
CA ASP A 109 9.38 -7.80 -8.88
C ASP A 109 9.00 -6.30 -8.87
N MET A 110 7.72 -5.99 -8.61
CA MET A 110 7.17 -4.64 -8.54
C MET A 110 6.90 -4.24 -7.08
N SER A 111 7.73 -4.73 -6.16
CA SER A 111 7.60 -4.44 -4.73
C SER A 111 8.25 -3.12 -4.36
N LYS A 112 7.66 -2.44 -3.36
CA LYS A 112 8.27 -1.26 -2.74
C LYS A 112 8.00 -1.24 -1.24
N THR A 113 9.07 -1.08 -0.48
CA THR A 113 9.01 -0.88 0.96
C THR A 113 8.92 0.61 1.28
N PHE A 114 8.03 0.94 2.20
CA PHE A 114 7.84 2.27 2.76
C PHE A 114 8.22 2.24 4.23
N ILE A 115 9.29 2.96 4.57
CA ILE A 115 9.74 3.10 5.95
C ILE A 115 8.84 4.11 6.71
N PRO A 116 8.82 4.07 8.05
CA PRO A 116 7.97 4.95 8.85
C PRO A 116 8.09 6.44 8.51
N GLU A 117 9.31 6.92 8.25
CA GLU A 117 9.57 8.31 7.89
C GLU A 117 8.92 8.68 6.54
N GLU A 118 9.04 7.80 5.54
CA GLU A 118 8.44 8.00 4.22
C GLU A 118 6.91 8.02 4.31
N ILE A 119 6.33 7.10 5.09
CA ILE A 119 4.88 7.05 5.34
C ILE A 119 4.41 8.35 5.98
N ALA A 120 5.13 8.85 6.97
CA ALA A 120 4.79 10.10 7.65
C ALA A 120 4.84 11.31 6.70
N GLU A 121 5.78 11.34 5.76
CA GLU A 121 5.87 12.40 4.74
C GLU A 121 4.78 12.31 3.68
N ILE A 122 4.41 11.09 3.27
CA ILE A 122 3.28 10.86 2.37
C ILE A 122 1.98 11.29 3.03
N ALA A 123 1.73 10.84 4.27
CA ALA A 123 0.52 11.16 5.03
C ALA A 123 0.38 12.67 5.27
N SER A 124 1.49 13.38 5.48
CA SER A 124 1.47 14.85 5.64
C SER A 124 1.51 15.63 4.32
N GLY A 125 1.65 14.95 3.18
CA GLY A 125 1.86 15.57 1.85
C GLY A 125 3.23 16.25 1.68
N ARG A 126 4.15 16.13 2.65
CA ARG A 126 5.50 16.73 2.56
C ARG A 126 6.35 16.03 1.51
N ILE A 127 6.04 14.78 1.18
CA ILE A 127 6.72 14.00 0.14
C ILE A 127 6.76 14.75 -1.21
N PHE A 128 5.76 15.57 -1.52
CA PHE A 128 5.71 16.32 -2.78
C PHE A 128 6.67 17.52 -2.84
N ASN A 129 7.23 17.96 -1.71
CA ASN A 129 8.20 19.05 -1.69
C ASN A 129 9.53 18.67 -2.37
N TYR A 130 9.80 17.37 -2.53
CA TYR A 130 11.00 16.85 -3.18
C TYR A 130 10.92 16.84 -4.72
N TYR A 131 9.73 17.02 -5.29
CA TYR A 131 9.44 16.88 -6.73
C TYR A 131 8.88 18.16 -7.36
N LYS A 132 9.47 19.31 -7.01
CA LYS A 132 9.15 20.62 -7.60
C LYS A 132 9.65 20.73 -9.03
#